data_AF-A0A068NUX0-F1
#
_entry.id   AF-A0A068NUX0-F1
#
_cell.length_a   1.000
_cell.length_b   1.000
_cell.length_c   1.000
_cell.angle_alpha   90.00
_cell.angle_beta   90.00
_cell.angle_gamma   90.00
#
_symmetry.space_group_name_H-M   'P 1'
#
loop_
_entity.id
_entity.type
_entity.pdbx_description
1 polymer ?
#
loop_
_entity_poly.entity_id
_entity_poly.type
_entity_poly.pdbx_seq_one_letter_code
_entity_poly.pdbx_strand_id
1 'polypeptide(L)'
;MVEAAAVLAIVHDRPYPSAEELGAQVMSYLNGMGEAASEVRRYALDEMRHGRLDKAEQILRQMETIYEDLITFDYADSMTGGLRRTCDALRAVVERTRSDLTATASQQELVRELRATREAIQAKP
;
A
#
# COMPACT_ATOMS: atom_id res chain seq x y z
N MET A 1 15.02 9.85 -6.03
CA MET A 1 14.11 10.68 -6.84
C MET A 1 12.86 9.91 -7.26
N VAL A 2 12.99 8.70 -7.82
CA VAL A 2 11.84 7.84 -8.17
C VAL A 2 10.94 7.54 -6.97
N GLU A 3 11.51 7.04 -5.88
CA GLU A 3 10.75 6.68 -4.68
C GLU A 3 9.86 7.85 -4.19
N ALA A 4 10.45 9.02 -3.95
CA ALA A 4 9.72 10.20 -3.49
C ALA A 4 8.60 10.64 -4.45
N ALA A 5 8.84 10.56 -5.77
CA ALA A 5 7.84 10.93 -6.77
C ALA A 5 6.68 9.92 -6.80
N ALA A 6 6.99 8.63 -6.71
CA ALA A 6 6.01 7.55 -6.66
C ALA A 6 5.20 7.59 -5.35
N VAL A 7 5.83 7.80 -4.19
CA VAL A 7 5.13 7.98 -2.90
C VAL A 7 4.13 9.13 -3.00
N LEU A 8 4.54 10.27 -3.55
CA LEU A 8 3.65 11.42 -3.72
C LEU A 8 2.48 11.10 -4.65
N ALA A 9 2.73 10.40 -5.76
CA ALA A 9 1.70 9.99 -6.69
C ALA A 9 0.69 9.05 -6.02
N ILE A 10 1.17 8.04 -5.28
CA ILE A 10 0.31 7.06 -4.60
C ILE A 10 -0.57 7.72 -3.55
N VAL A 11 0.02 8.51 -2.65
CA VAL A 11 -0.70 9.15 -1.54
C VAL A 11 -1.75 10.15 -2.02
N HIS A 12 -1.54 10.77 -3.19
CA HIS A 12 -2.47 11.71 -3.79
C HIS A 12 -3.34 11.13 -4.90
N ASP A 13 -3.28 9.83 -5.16
CA ASP A 13 -4.01 9.16 -6.24
C ASP A 13 -3.79 9.82 -7.61
N ARG A 14 -2.52 10.04 -7.95
CA ARG A 14 -2.12 10.65 -9.22
C ARG A 14 -1.42 9.63 -10.11
N PRO A 15 -1.43 9.83 -11.43
CA PRO A 15 -0.62 9.03 -12.34
C PRO A 15 0.86 9.01 -11.93
N TYR A 16 1.50 7.85 -12.06
CA TYR A 16 2.93 7.72 -11.82
C TYR A 16 3.71 8.45 -12.93
N PRO A 17 4.76 9.22 -12.58
CA PRO A 17 5.68 9.72 -13.58
C PRO A 17 6.45 8.55 -14.19
N SER A 18 6.65 8.57 -15.50
CA SER A 18 7.44 7.57 -16.23
C SER A 18 8.94 7.67 -15.91
N ALA A 19 9.68 6.61 -16.22
CA ALA A 19 11.14 6.59 -16.09
C ALA A 19 11.81 7.71 -16.90
N GLU A 20 11.28 8.03 -18.09
CA GLU A 20 11.78 9.10 -18.96
C GLU A 20 11.56 10.48 -18.34
N GLU A 21 10.35 10.75 -17.83
CA GLU A 21 10.04 12.02 -17.13
C GLU A 21 10.94 12.25 -15.91
N LEU A 22 11.37 11.18 -15.26
CA LEU A 22 12.29 11.24 -14.12
C LEU A 22 13.78 11.17 -14.50
N GLY A 23 14.12 10.98 -15.78
CA GLY A 23 15.50 10.76 -16.23
C GLY A 23 16.15 9.53 -15.59
N ALA A 24 15.35 8.52 -15.23
CA ALA A 24 15.80 7.33 -14.52
C ALA A 24 16.03 6.17 -15.48
N GLN A 25 17.08 5.38 -15.24
CA GLN A 25 17.25 4.10 -15.92
C GLN A 25 16.13 3.14 -15.50
N VAL A 26 15.66 2.29 -16.42
CA VAL A 26 14.53 1.37 -16.20
C VAL A 26 14.69 0.56 -14.91
N MET A 27 15.86 -0.05 -14.68
CA MET A 27 16.08 -0.84 -13.46
C MET A 27 16.08 -0.01 -12.17
N SER A 28 16.56 1.23 -12.22
CA SER A 28 16.49 2.15 -11.08
C SER A 28 15.06 2.62 -10.84
N TYR A 29 14.27 2.77 -11.89
CA TYR A 29 12.86 3.10 -11.81
C TYR A 29 12.06 1.96 -11.16
N LEU A 30 12.21 0.73 -11.65
CA LEU A 30 11.50 -0.44 -11.11
C LEU A 30 11.82 -0.68 -9.63
N ASN A 31 13.10 -0.58 -9.24
CA ASN A 31 13.47 -0.68 -7.82
C ASN A 31 12.86 0.46 -6.99
N GLY A 32 12.92 1.70 -7.48
CA GLY A 32 12.32 2.84 -6.79
C GLY A 32 10.80 2.75 -6.64
N MET A 33 10.11 2.12 -7.59
CA MET A 33 8.67 1.82 -7.46
C MET A 33 8.41 0.79 -6.35
N GLY A 34 9.24 -0.25 -6.25
CA GLY A 34 9.13 -1.25 -5.18
C GLY A 34 9.44 -0.69 -3.78
N GLU A 35 10.43 0.19 -3.69
CA GLU A 35 10.74 0.95 -2.46
C GLU A 35 9.58 1.87 -2.08
N ALA A 36 9.05 2.64 -3.03
CA ALA A 36 7.91 3.51 -2.80
C ALA A 36 6.67 2.74 -2.33
N ALA A 37 6.33 1.64 -3.00
CA ALA A 37 5.21 0.78 -2.61
C ALA A 37 5.41 0.19 -1.20
N SER A 38 6.66 -0.04 -0.79
CA SER A 38 6.97 -0.48 0.58
C SER A 38 6.80 0.66 1.59
N GLU A 39 7.24 1.87 1.27
CA GLU A 39 7.18 3.05 2.14
C GLU A 39 5.75 3.56 2.35
N VAL A 40 4.89 3.49 1.32
CA VAL A 40 3.49 3.95 1.42
C VAL A 40 2.64 3.15 2.41
N ARG A 41 3.11 1.97 2.85
CA ARG A 41 2.51 1.25 3.98
C ARG A 41 2.34 2.15 5.20
N ARG A 42 3.32 3.02 5.50
CA ARG A 42 3.23 3.94 6.64
C ARG A 42 2.01 4.86 6.53
N TYR A 43 1.71 5.34 5.32
CA TYR A 43 0.53 6.16 5.07
C TYR A 43 -0.75 5.35 5.19
N ALA A 44 -0.80 4.12 4.67
CA ALA A 44 -1.94 3.23 4.87
C ALA A 44 -2.24 2.99 6.36
N LEU A 45 -1.22 2.73 7.17
CA LEU A 45 -1.36 2.58 8.63
C LEU A 45 -1.83 3.87 9.32
N ASP A 46 -1.34 5.03 8.88
CA ASP A 46 -1.81 6.31 9.40
C ASP A 46 -3.28 6.58 9.04
N GLU A 47 -3.72 6.24 7.82
CA GLU A 47 -5.13 6.34 7.41
C GLU A 47 -6.02 5.42 8.26
N MET A 48 -5.60 4.17 8.49
CA MET A 48 -6.28 3.23 9.40
C MET A 48 -6.40 3.78 10.81
N ARG A 49 -5.32 4.36 11.36
CA ARG A 49 -5.30 4.96 12.70
C ARG A 49 -6.29 6.12 12.84
N HIS A 50 -6.54 6.87 11.77
CA HIS A 50 -7.54 7.93 11.75
C HIS A 50 -8.95 7.45 11.35
N GLY A 51 -9.14 6.15 11.17
CA GLY A 51 -10.41 5.55 10.77
C GLY A 51 -10.82 5.76 9.32
N ARG A 52 -9.89 6.18 8.46
CA ARG A 52 -10.11 6.42 7.02
C ARG A 52 -9.79 5.16 6.22
N LEU A 53 -10.60 4.11 6.42
CA LEU A 53 -10.33 2.79 5.84
C LEU A 53 -10.35 2.79 4.30
N ASP A 54 -11.24 3.56 3.68
CA ASP A 54 -11.32 3.65 2.21
C ASP A 54 -10.00 4.14 1.59
N LYS A 55 -9.34 5.12 2.24
CA LYS A 55 -8.03 5.64 1.80
C LYS A 55 -6.92 4.63 2.02
N ALA A 56 -6.94 3.91 3.15
CA ALA A 56 -5.97 2.86 3.42
C ALA A 56 -6.10 1.71 2.40
N GLU A 57 -7.32 1.34 2.03
CA GLU A 57 -7.60 0.34 1.00
C GLU A 57 -7.12 0.80 -0.38
N GLN A 58 -7.33 2.06 -0.72
CA GLN A 58 -6.84 2.63 -1.97
C GLN A 58 -5.31 2.59 -2.07
N ILE A 59 -4.60 2.90 -0.99
CA ILE A 59 -3.13 2.78 -0.94
C ILE A 59 -2.72 1.32 -1.10
N LEU A 60 -3.38 0.39 -0.39
CA LEU A 60 -3.09 -1.04 -0.50
C LEU A 60 -3.27 -1.56 -1.94
N ARG A 61 -4.35 -1.16 -2.63
CA ARG A 61 -4.57 -1.54 -4.03
C ARG A 61 -3.42 -1.07 -4.93
N GLN A 62 -2.93 0.15 -4.74
CA GLN A 62 -1.78 0.64 -5.53
C GLN A 62 -0.49 -0.15 -5.21
N MET A 63 -0.27 -0.53 -3.95
CA MET A 63 0.85 -1.40 -3.58
C MET A 63 0.75 -2.77 -4.27
N GLU A 64 -0.45 -3.35 -4.32
CA GLU A 64 -0.74 -4.63 -5.00
C GLU A 64 -0.49 -4.52 -6.50
N THR A 65 -1.00 -3.47 -7.16
CA THR A 65 -0.76 -3.22 -8.59
C THR A 65 0.72 -3.11 -8.90
N ILE A 66 1.48 -2.33 -8.12
CA ILE A 66 2.93 -2.20 -8.32
C ILE A 66 3.62 -3.56 -8.14
N TYR A 67 3.26 -4.31 -7.10
CA TYR A 67 3.82 -5.65 -6.89
C TYR A 67 3.52 -6.59 -8.07
N GLU A 68 2.27 -6.63 -8.54
CA GLU A 68 1.84 -7.43 -9.69
C GLU A 68 2.62 -7.07 -10.95
N ASP A 69 2.76 -5.77 -11.25
CA ASP A 69 3.54 -5.30 -12.39
C ASP A 69 5.00 -5.74 -12.26
N LEU A 70 5.62 -5.55 -11.10
CA LEU A 70 7.03 -5.88 -10.88
C LEU A 70 7.33 -7.37 -11.02
N ILE A 71 6.42 -8.26 -10.63
CA ILE A 71 6.64 -9.72 -10.79
C ILE A 71 6.46 -10.22 -12.23
N THR A 72 5.84 -9.43 -13.11
CA THR A 72 5.75 -9.80 -14.54
C THR A 72 7.09 -9.67 -15.28
N PHE A 73 8.04 -8.92 -14.72
CA PHE A 73 9.35 -8.74 -15.29
C PHE A 73 10.23 -9.98 -15.00
N ASP A 74 10.19 -10.96 -15.91
CA ASP A 74 11.07 -12.13 -15.88
C ASP A 74 12.46 -11.76 -16.39
N TYR A 75 13.42 -11.64 -15.47
CA TYR A 75 14.81 -11.33 -15.80
C TYR A 75 15.76 -12.19 -14.96
N ALA A 76 16.80 -12.72 -15.60
CA ALA A 76 17.89 -13.42 -14.93
C ALA A 76 18.50 -12.53 -13.83
N ASP A 77 18.72 -13.08 -12.63
CA ASP A 77 19.21 -12.35 -11.44
C ASP A 77 20.50 -11.53 -11.70
N SER A 78 21.31 -11.93 -12.69
CA SER A 78 22.52 -11.20 -13.11
C SER A 78 22.25 -9.87 -13.82
N MET A 79 21.03 -9.62 -14.30
CA MET A 79 20.63 -8.40 -15.02
C MET A 79 19.70 -7.49 -14.22
N THR A 80 19.16 -7.95 -13.08
CA THR A 80 18.09 -7.23 -12.35
C THR A 80 18.58 -6.24 -11.30
N GLY A 81 19.87 -6.25 -10.97
CA GLY A 81 20.42 -5.33 -9.96
C GLY A 81 19.74 -5.42 -8.59
N GLY A 82 19.12 -6.56 -8.24
CA GLY A 82 18.44 -6.77 -6.96
C GLY A 82 16.92 -6.66 -6.97
N LEU A 83 16.28 -6.43 -8.13
CA LEU A 83 14.82 -6.28 -8.23
C LEU A 83 14.04 -7.44 -7.60
N ARG A 84 14.50 -8.67 -7.78
CA ARG A 84 13.86 -9.85 -7.19
C ARG A 84 13.77 -9.76 -5.66
N ARG A 85 14.84 -9.30 -5.00
CA ARG A 85 14.87 -9.10 -3.55
C ARG A 85 13.90 -7.99 -3.14
N THR A 86 13.82 -6.92 -3.92
CA THR A 86 12.86 -5.83 -3.71
C THR A 86 11.41 -6.34 -3.84
N CYS A 87 11.10 -7.15 -4.85
CA CYS A 87 9.78 -7.76 -5.02
C CYS A 87 9.41 -8.70 -3.87
N ASP A 88 10.34 -9.56 -3.43
CA ASP A 88 10.12 -10.48 -2.30
C ASP A 88 9.86 -9.70 -1.00
N ALA A 89 10.63 -8.63 -0.76
CA ALA A 89 10.41 -7.75 0.38
C ALA A 89 9.05 -7.05 0.28
N LEU A 90 8.71 -6.47 -0.88
CA LEU A 90 7.44 -5.80 -1.12
C LEU A 90 6.26 -6.75 -0.90
N ARG A 91 6.34 -8.00 -1.36
CA ARG A 91 5.29 -9.01 -1.12
C ARG A 91 4.97 -9.14 0.36
N ALA A 92 5.98 -9.28 1.21
CA ALA A 92 5.78 -9.39 2.65
C ALA A 92 5.14 -8.12 3.25
N VAL A 93 5.45 -6.95 2.71
CA VAL A 93 4.86 -5.67 3.13
C VAL A 93 3.39 -5.57 2.71
N VAL A 94 3.05 -5.95 1.47
CA VAL A 94 1.68 -5.99 0.95
C VAL A 94 0.80 -6.92 1.80
N GLU A 95 1.24 -8.16 2.02
CA GLU A 95 0.48 -9.15 2.79
C GLU A 95 0.21 -8.69 4.23
N ARG A 96 1.23 -8.09 4.87
CA ARG A 96 1.07 -7.54 6.21
C ARG A 96 0.08 -6.36 6.23
N THR A 97 0.11 -5.52 5.20
CA THR A 97 -0.78 -4.34 5.10
C THR A 97 -2.22 -4.77 4.89
N ARG A 98 -2.46 -5.78 4.06
CA ARG A 98 -3.77 -6.40 3.90
C ARG A 98 -4.31 -6.99 5.22
N SER A 99 -3.43 -7.66 5.97
CA SER A 99 -3.78 -8.24 7.27
C SER A 99 -4.18 -7.15 8.27
N ASP A 100 -3.39 -6.07 8.36
CA ASP A 100 -3.67 -4.95 9.27
C ASP A 100 -4.97 -4.22 8.90
N LEU A 101 -5.22 -4.01 7.60
CA LEU A 101 -6.44 -3.38 7.11
C LEU A 101 -7.67 -4.21 7.48
N THR A 102 -7.62 -5.52 7.21
CA THR A 102 -8.69 -6.46 7.54
C THR A 102 -8.98 -6.45 9.04
N ALA A 103 -7.94 -6.56 9.87
CA ALA A 103 -8.09 -6.55 11.32
C ALA A 103 -8.70 -5.23 11.82
N THR A 104 -8.24 -4.10 11.30
CA THR A 104 -8.76 -2.78 11.67
C THR A 104 -10.22 -2.61 11.26
N ALA A 105 -10.59 -3.08 10.05
CA ALA A 105 -11.96 -3.04 9.56
C ALA A 105 -12.91 -3.83 10.48
N SER A 106 -12.57 -5.08 10.79
CA SER A 106 -13.37 -5.91 11.70
C SER A 106 -13.48 -5.31 13.10
N GLN A 107 -12.40 -4.71 13.63
CA GLN A 107 -12.44 -4.04 14.93
C GLN A 107 -13.38 -2.83 14.92
N GLN A 108 -13.37 -2.03 13.85
CA GLN A 108 -14.28 -0.88 13.74
C GLN A 108 -15.73 -1.31 13.61
N GLU A 109 -16.01 -2.36 12.83
CA GLU A 109 -17.35 -2.93 12.71
C GLU A 109 -17.87 -3.42 14.07
N LEU A 110 -17.04 -4.18 14.80
CA LEU A 110 -17.38 -4.63 16.15
C LEU A 110 -17.67 -3.45 17.10
N VAL A 111 -16.84 -2.41 17.08
CA VAL A 111 -17.06 -1.20 17.90
C VAL A 111 -18.36 -0.50 17.53
N ARG A 112 -18.75 -0.46 16.25
CA ARG A 112 -20.03 0.10 15.80
C ARG A 112 -21.20 -0.70 16.35
N GLU A 113 -21.18 -2.03 16.20
CA GLU A 113 -22.25 -2.91 16.69
C GLU A 113 -22.40 -2.86 18.21
N LEU A 114 -21.30 -2.80 18.96
CA LEU A 114 -21.33 -2.64 20.42
C LEU A 114 -21.95 -1.30 20.84
N ARG A 115 -21.67 -0.21 20.11
CA ARG A 115 -22.28 1.10 20.38
C ARG A 115 -23.78 1.08 20.09
N ALA A 116 -24.19 0.55 18.94
CA ALA A 116 -25.60 0.42 18.56
C ALA A 116 -26.38 -0.42 19.59
N THR A 117 -25.81 -1.54 20.03
CA THR A 117 -26.42 -2.39 21.06
C THR A 117 -26.57 -1.66 22.39
N ARG A 118 -25.53 -0.93 22.83
CA ARG A 118 -25.58 -0.15 24.07
C ARG A 118 -26.66 0.92 24.04
N GLU A 119 -26.79 1.64 22.91
CA GLU A 119 -27.82 2.66 22.71
C GLU A 119 -29.23 2.05 22.74
N ALA A 120 -29.44 0.90 22.10
CA ALA A 120 -30.72 0.19 22.11
C ALA A 120 -31.13 -0.28 23.52
N ILE A 121 -30.18 -0.70 24.36
CA ILE A 121 -30.45 -1.07 25.75
C ILE A 121 -30.82 0.16 26.59
N GLN A 122 -30.12 1.28 26.40
CA GLN A 122 -30.39 2.53 27.13
C GLN A 122 -31.70 3.21 26.73
N ALA A 123 -32.19 2.95 25.52
CA ALA A 123 -33.44 3.50 25.00
C ALA A 123 -34.70 2.72 25.44
N LYS A 124 -34.57 1.57 26.12
CA LYS A 124 -35.73 0.87 26.69
C LYS A 124 -36.20 1.57 27.98
N PRO A 125 -37.49 1.91 28.08
CA PRO A 125 -38.06 2.60 29.24
C PRO A 125 -38.08 1.74 30.51
#